data_AF-A0A6N4SRM2-F1
#
_entry.id   AF-A0A6N4SRM2-F1
#
_cell.length_a   1.000
_cell.length_b   1.000
_cell.length_c   1.000
_cell.angle_alpha   90.00
_cell.angle_beta   90.00
_cell.angle_gamma   90.00
#
_symmetry.space_group_name_H-M   'P 1'
#
loop_
_entity.id
_entity.type
_entity.pdbx_description
1 polymer ?
#
loop_
_entity_poly.entity_id
_entity_poly.type
_entity_poly.pdbx_seq_one_letter_code
_entity_poly.pdbx_strand_id
1 'polypeptide(L)'
;MNNTLEKHRYGNRYASWFIAQKLLEVVLLSACFIQCSSQPVREENSIPPETEGLTHITNYDTLTKTIHVLVALCDNTYQGIVPVPAKIGNGQDPYNNLYWGCAYGIKTFFKKSSEWVLVKTQKKDSILLERLVFKHVSKNYYLVADAYNGKYIKTCTEDFLSACAGQYKDTLHINKTRIGIHGNAGLIAYIGHDGLMDFQLEKTVKNADYKTRDCIILACLSRNYFSAQIKATQANPLVWTTGLMCPEAYTLHDALTGYVNNESDEAICSRAALAYAAYQKCSEKAARKLLVTGF
;
A
#
# COMPACT_ATOMS: atom_id res chain seq x y z
N MET A 1 -5.30 -39.34 10.55
CA MET A 1 -5.99 -38.59 11.62
C MET A 1 -4.92 -37.93 12.48
N ASN A 2 -5.12 -36.68 12.92
CA ASN A 2 -4.15 -35.73 13.51
C ASN A 2 -3.44 -34.77 12.54
N ASN A 3 -4.21 -33.95 11.80
CA ASN A 3 -3.63 -32.75 11.18
C ASN A 3 -4.56 -31.52 11.18
N THR A 4 -5.52 -31.47 12.12
CA THR A 4 -6.58 -30.46 12.14
C THR A 4 -6.57 -29.56 13.38
N LEU A 5 -5.66 -29.77 14.34
CA LEU A 5 -5.68 -29.06 15.63
C LEU A 5 -4.72 -27.87 15.76
N GLU A 6 -3.78 -27.65 14.82
CA GLU A 6 -2.89 -26.47 14.85
C GLU A 6 -3.43 -25.22 14.13
N LYS A 7 -4.52 -25.33 13.36
CA LYS A 7 -5.10 -24.20 12.61
C LYS A 7 -6.00 -23.25 13.42
N HIS A 8 -6.21 -23.51 14.71
CA HIS A 8 -7.21 -22.78 15.51
C HIS A 8 -6.68 -21.87 16.63
N ARG A 9 -5.37 -21.62 16.74
CA ARG A 9 -4.84 -20.76 17.82
C ARG A 9 -4.30 -19.39 17.41
N TYR A 10 -4.18 -19.07 16.12
CA TYR A 10 -3.52 -17.83 15.69
C TYR A 10 -4.47 -16.67 15.32
N GLY A 11 -5.74 -16.92 14.99
CA GLY A 11 -6.65 -15.84 14.53
C GLY A 11 -7.42 -15.09 15.62
N ASN A 12 -7.57 -15.67 16.82
CA ASN A 12 -8.59 -15.21 17.79
C ASN A 12 -8.04 -14.45 19.01
N ARG A 13 -6.74 -14.14 19.07
CA ARG A 13 -6.14 -13.39 20.19
C ARG A 13 -5.74 -11.95 19.87
N TYR A 14 -5.77 -11.55 18.61
CA TYR A 14 -5.31 -10.21 18.19
C TYR A 14 -6.41 -9.14 18.23
N ALA A 15 -7.70 -9.52 18.23
CA ALA A 15 -8.81 -8.57 18.34
C ALA A 15 -9.07 -8.07 19.78
N SER A 16 -8.58 -8.78 20.79
CA SER A 16 -8.90 -8.50 22.21
C SER A 16 -7.84 -7.69 22.96
N TRP A 17 -6.74 -7.28 22.30
CA TRP A 17 -5.66 -6.49 22.90
C TRP A 17 -5.77 -4.97 22.65
N PHE A 18 -6.76 -4.52 21.88
CA PHE A 18 -6.86 -3.14 21.38
C PHE A 18 -7.50 -2.11 22.34
N ILE A 19 -7.83 -2.45 23.60
CA ILE A 19 -8.62 -1.55 24.48
C ILE A 19 -7.93 -1.13 25.80
N ALA A 20 -6.75 -1.64 26.15
CA ALA A 20 -6.16 -1.28 27.46
C ALA A 20 -4.69 -0.86 27.36
N GLN A 21 -4.46 0.47 27.29
CA GLN A 21 -3.43 1.22 28.04
C GLN A 21 -3.04 2.49 27.28
N LYS A 22 -3.46 3.65 27.79
CA LYS A 22 -2.69 4.90 27.75
C LYS A 22 -3.23 5.85 28.82
N LEU A 23 -2.58 5.85 29.98
CA LEU A 23 -2.67 6.84 31.04
C LEU A 23 -1.24 7.08 31.58
N LEU A 24 -1.01 8.32 32.03
CA LEU A 24 0.22 8.92 32.59
C LEU A 24 1.28 9.38 31.54
N GLU A 25 1.45 10.69 31.28
CA GLU A 25 2.07 11.77 32.10
C GLU A 25 3.62 11.69 32.10
N VAL A 26 4.48 12.72 32.10
CA VAL A 26 4.43 14.20 32.18
C VAL A 26 5.90 14.72 32.10
N VAL A 27 6.07 16.01 31.77
CA VAL A 27 7.17 16.96 32.13
C VAL A 27 8.44 17.14 31.27
N LEU A 28 8.54 18.40 30.83
CA LEU A 28 9.64 19.34 30.54
C LEU A 28 11.09 18.87 30.35
N LEU A 29 11.72 19.42 29.30
CA LEU A 29 13.13 19.83 29.31
C LEU A 29 13.33 21.15 28.51
N SER A 30 13.55 22.21 29.30
CA SER A 30 14.49 23.34 29.13
C SER A 30 14.93 23.77 27.71
N ALA A 31 14.55 24.99 27.35
CA ALA A 31 15.14 25.78 26.27
C ALA A 31 16.49 26.39 26.71
N CYS A 32 17.56 26.11 25.97
CA CYS A 32 18.79 26.90 25.97
C CYS A 32 18.80 27.77 24.72
N PHE A 33 18.61 29.07 24.90
CA PHE A 33 18.91 30.07 23.88
C PHE A 33 20.43 30.27 23.84
N ILE A 34 21.06 29.93 22.72
CA ILE A 34 22.38 30.47 22.36
C ILE A 34 22.21 31.21 21.04
N GLN A 35 22.21 32.53 21.18
CA GLN A 35 22.32 33.48 20.08
C GLN A 35 23.76 33.41 19.56
N CYS A 36 23.97 32.93 18.34
CA CYS A 36 25.22 33.11 17.63
C CYS A 36 24.95 33.95 16.38
N SER A 37 25.50 35.16 16.38
CA SER A 37 25.45 36.11 15.28
C SER A 37 26.49 35.75 14.22
N SER A 38 26.05 35.55 12.98
CA SER A 38 26.93 35.51 11.81
C SER A 38 26.42 36.48 10.74
N GLN A 39 27.31 37.37 10.31
CA GLN A 39 27.14 38.40 9.27
C GLN A 39 26.91 37.80 7.87
N PRO A 40 26.35 38.57 6.91
CA PRO A 40 25.89 38.05 5.64
C PRO A 40 27.06 37.76 4.69
N VAL A 41 27.12 36.51 4.19
CA VAL A 41 27.99 36.11 3.09
C VAL A 41 27.30 36.48 1.78
N ARG A 42 28.05 37.11 0.87
CA ARG A 42 27.62 37.52 -0.47
C ARG A 42 27.20 36.30 -1.30
N GLU A 43 26.00 36.32 -1.86
CA GLU A 43 25.52 35.37 -2.87
C GLU A 43 26.27 35.60 -4.19
N GLU A 44 27.10 34.64 -4.56
CA GLU A 44 27.69 34.53 -5.89
C GLU A 44 26.77 33.63 -6.72
N ASN A 45 26.24 34.18 -7.82
CA ASN A 45 25.33 33.50 -8.74
C ASN A 45 25.95 32.21 -9.28
N SER A 46 25.55 31.07 -8.72
CA SER A 46 25.78 29.76 -9.30
C SER A 46 24.46 29.23 -9.86
N ILE A 47 24.46 29.01 -11.18
CA ILE A 47 23.36 28.41 -11.92
C ILE A 47 23.08 27.03 -11.30
N PRO A 48 21.85 26.72 -10.87
CA PRO A 48 21.54 25.40 -10.33
C PRO A 48 21.75 24.34 -11.42
N PRO A 49 22.30 23.16 -11.09
CA PRO A 49 22.37 22.07 -12.04
C PRO A 49 20.95 21.70 -12.45
N GLU A 50 20.73 21.61 -13.76
CA GLU A 50 19.48 21.12 -14.36
C GLU A 50 19.03 19.86 -13.64
N THR A 51 17.86 19.94 -13.00
CA THR A 51 17.14 18.77 -12.52
C THR A 51 16.92 17.85 -13.72
N GLU A 52 17.64 16.72 -13.75
CA GLU A 52 17.39 15.63 -14.69
C GLU A 52 15.90 15.32 -14.69
N GLY A 53 15.24 15.65 -15.80
CA GLY A 53 13.81 15.49 -15.96
C GLY A 53 13.42 14.02 -15.78
N LEU A 54 12.43 13.78 -14.92
CA LEU A 54 11.71 12.52 -14.85
C LEU A 54 11.17 12.19 -16.26
N THR A 55 11.88 11.33 -16.99
CA THR A 55 11.50 10.94 -18.34
C THR A 55 10.16 10.25 -18.30
N HIS A 56 9.12 10.87 -18.88
CA HIS A 56 7.84 10.23 -19.12
C HIS A 56 8.01 9.06 -20.11
N ILE A 57 8.24 7.85 -19.61
CA ILE A 57 8.24 6.65 -20.45
C ILE A 57 6.78 6.31 -20.78
N THR A 58 6.32 6.75 -21.96
CA THR A 58 4.93 6.61 -22.43
C THR A 58 4.72 5.42 -23.37
N ASN A 59 5.80 4.82 -23.90
CA ASN A 59 5.66 3.72 -24.86
C ASN A 59 5.53 2.37 -24.13
N TYR A 60 4.30 1.88 -24.01
CA TYR A 60 3.92 0.56 -23.50
C TYR A 60 2.65 0.08 -24.20
N ASP A 61 2.33 -1.21 -24.07
CA ASP A 61 1.10 -1.79 -24.62
C ASP A 61 -0.14 -1.28 -23.88
N THR A 62 -0.89 -0.39 -24.51
CA THR A 62 -2.10 0.23 -23.95
C THR A 62 -3.32 -0.68 -23.96
N LEU A 63 -3.29 -1.80 -24.68
CA LEU A 63 -4.35 -2.82 -24.65
C LEU A 63 -4.24 -3.71 -23.41
N THR A 64 -3.07 -3.71 -22.77
CA THR A 64 -2.84 -4.42 -21.52
C THR A 64 -3.15 -3.52 -20.33
N LYS A 65 -4.06 -3.98 -19.47
CA LYS A 65 -4.39 -3.28 -18.23
C LYS A 65 -3.47 -3.75 -17.11
N THR A 66 -3.03 -2.83 -16.25
CA THR A 66 -2.18 -3.15 -15.10
C THR A 66 -2.81 -2.67 -13.80
N ILE A 67 -2.65 -3.48 -12.76
CA ILE A 67 -2.89 -3.18 -11.36
C ILE A 67 -1.52 -3.15 -10.68
N HIS A 68 -1.18 -2.08 -9.96
CA HIS A 68 0.08 -1.99 -9.22
C HIS A 68 -0.19 -1.93 -7.70
N VAL A 69 0.27 -2.94 -6.96
CA VAL A 69 0.11 -3.06 -5.52
C VAL A 69 1.43 -2.70 -4.84
N LEU A 70 1.44 -1.64 -4.04
CA LEU A 70 2.57 -1.25 -3.22
C LEU A 70 2.29 -1.71 -1.79
N VAL A 71 3.18 -2.55 -1.24
CA VAL A 71 3.03 -3.15 0.08
C VAL A 71 4.10 -2.60 1.01
N ALA A 72 3.69 -1.79 1.98
CA ALA A 72 4.55 -1.35 3.07
C ALA A 72 4.70 -2.51 4.06
N LEU A 73 5.83 -3.23 4.01
CA LEU A 73 6.05 -4.41 4.86
C LEU A 73 5.96 -4.05 6.35
N CYS A 74 5.34 -4.93 7.15
CA CYS A 74 5.15 -4.73 8.58
C CYS A 74 6.51 -4.63 9.31
N ASP A 75 6.72 -3.61 10.13
CA ASP A 75 7.98 -3.40 10.84
C ASP A 75 7.78 -2.90 12.27
N ASN A 76 8.14 -3.71 13.26
CA ASN A 76 8.02 -3.35 14.68
C ASN A 76 9.01 -2.25 15.12
N THR A 77 10.08 -2.03 14.35
CA THR A 77 11.19 -1.14 14.75
C THR A 77 11.01 0.26 14.17
N TYR A 78 10.57 0.34 12.92
CA TYR A 78 10.53 1.60 12.16
C TYR A 78 9.13 2.17 11.97
N GLN A 79 8.08 1.49 12.42
CA GLN A 79 6.69 1.95 12.29
C GLN A 79 6.04 2.08 13.67
N GLY A 80 5.10 3.01 13.79
CA GLY A 80 4.31 3.28 14.99
C GLY A 80 3.21 2.25 15.27
N ILE A 81 3.41 0.99 14.87
CA ILE A 81 2.45 -0.09 15.03
C ILE A 81 2.46 -0.65 16.46
N VAL A 82 1.34 -1.25 16.86
CA VAL A 82 1.36 -2.18 17.99
C VAL A 82 2.22 -3.38 17.57
N PRO A 83 3.30 -3.70 18.31
CA PRO A 83 4.22 -4.73 17.86
C PRO A 83 3.54 -6.09 17.67
N VAL A 84 3.83 -6.73 16.55
CA VAL A 84 3.43 -8.11 16.24
C VAL A 84 4.59 -9.06 16.60
N PRO A 85 4.44 -10.39 16.56
CA PRO A 85 5.56 -11.29 16.78
C PRO A 85 6.77 -10.96 15.89
N ALA A 86 7.97 -10.91 16.48
CA ALA A 86 9.19 -10.38 15.83
C ALA A 86 9.47 -10.96 14.44
N LYS A 87 9.16 -12.25 14.22
CA LYS A 87 9.37 -12.92 12.93
C LYS A 87 8.52 -12.33 11.80
N ILE A 88 7.29 -11.92 12.09
CA ILE A 88 6.34 -11.41 11.07
C ILE A 88 6.32 -9.88 11.01
N GLY A 89 6.87 -9.21 12.02
CA GLY A 89 7.08 -7.76 12.10
C GLY A 89 8.50 -7.31 11.77
N ASN A 90 9.25 -8.10 10.99
CA ASN A 90 10.55 -7.69 10.43
C ASN A 90 10.33 -7.17 9.00
N GLY A 91 10.43 -5.85 8.81
CA GLY A 91 10.19 -5.21 7.52
C GLY A 91 11.28 -5.44 6.47
N GLN A 92 12.40 -6.08 6.86
CA GLN A 92 13.50 -6.44 5.96
C GLN A 92 13.46 -7.93 5.56
N ASP A 93 12.52 -8.71 6.10
CA ASP A 93 12.34 -10.12 5.79
C ASP A 93 11.00 -10.35 5.05
N PRO A 94 10.95 -10.18 3.72
CA PRO A 94 9.72 -10.39 2.97
C PRO A 94 9.20 -11.82 3.09
N TYR A 95 10.06 -12.83 3.30
CA TYR A 95 9.64 -14.22 3.33
C TYR A 95 8.71 -14.53 4.51
N ASN A 96 8.94 -13.91 5.66
CA ASN A 96 8.10 -14.11 6.84
C ASN A 96 7.13 -12.95 7.12
N ASN A 97 7.25 -11.81 6.43
CA ASN A 97 6.49 -10.62 6.75
C ASN A 97 4.96 -10.82 6.72
N LEU A 98 4.27 -10.20 7.68
CA LEU A 98 2.81 -10.26 7.85
C LEU A 98 2.03 -9.93 6.56
N TYR A 99 2.41 -8.86 5.85
CA TYR A 99 1.67 -8.37 4.68
C TYR A 99 2.13 -9.01 3.36
N TRP A 100 3.14 -9.88 3.39
CA TRP A 100 3.75 -10.44 2.19
C TRP A 100 3.88 -11.97 2.21
N GLY A 101 4.78 -12.50 3.02
CA GLY A 101 5.14 -13.91 3.03
C GLY A 101 4.29 -14.79 3.95
N CYS A 102 3.63 -14.21 4.95
CA CYS A 102 2.66 -14.91 5.79
C CYS A 102 1.46 -15.47 4.99
N ALA A 103 0.66 -16.35 5.60
CA ALA A 103 -0.39 -17.10 4.92
C ALA A 103 -1.38 -16.23 4.11
N TYR A 104 -1.72 -15.06 4.63
CA TYR A 104 -2.61 -14.07 3.99
C TYR A 104 -1.87 -12.83 3.48
N GLY A 105 -0.54 -12.87 3.42
CA GLY A 105 0.25 -11.86 2.76
C GLY A 105 0.16 -11.96 1.23
N ILE A 106 0.45 -10.86 0.53
CA ILE A 106 0.22 -10.74 -0.91
C ILE A 106 0.90 -11.85 -1.72
N LYS A 107 2.18 -12.14 -1.45
CA LYS A 107 2.92 -13.19 -2.15
C LYS A 107 2.27 -14.56 -1.96
N THR A 108 2.02 -14.95 -0.72
CA THR A 108 1.54 -16.31 -0.41
C THR A 108 0.09 -16.51 -0.82
N PHE A 109 -0.75 -15.48 -0.66
CA PHE A 109 -2.17 -15.56 -1.01
C PHE A 109 -2.37 -15.59 -2.53
N PHE A 110 -1.79 -14.65 -3.27
CA PHE A 110 -1.95 -14.60 -4.74
C PHE A 110 -1.29 -15.78 -5.45
N LYS A 111 -0.21 -16.36 -4.92
CA LYS A 111 0.37 -17.61 -5.48
C LYS A 111 -0.58 -18.82 -5.37
N LYS A 112 -1.58 -18.77 -4.50
CA LYS A 112 -2.60 -19.82 -4.33
C LYS A 112 -3.92 -19.45 -5.02
N SER A 113 -4.01 -18.28 -5.64
CA SER A 113 -5.21 -17.83 -6.35
C SER A 113 -5.48 -18.71 -7.56
N SER A 114 -6.76 -18.96 -7.84
CA SER A 114 -7.22 -19.57 -9.09
C SER A 114 -7.36 -18.54 -10.23
N GLU A 115 -7.31 -17.24 -9.93
CA GLU A 115 -7.48 -16.15 -10.89
C GLU A 115 -6.15 -15.56 -11.39
N TRP A 116 -5.09 -15.71 -10.60
CA TRP A 116 -3.79 -15.08 -10.84
C TRP A 116 -2.65 -16.09 -10.87
N VAL A 117 -1.88 -16.09 -11.95
CA VAL A 117 -0.71 -16.96 -12.13
C VAL A 117 0.57 -16.13 -12.02
N LEU A 118 1.48 -16.51 -11.13
CA LEU A 118 2.79 -15.86 -11.01
C LEU A 118 3.62 -16.13 -12.28
N VAL A 119 4.01 -15.07 -12.98
CA VAL A 119 4.82 -15.16 -14.22
C VAL A 119 6.23 -14.62 -14.07
N LYS A 120 6.50 -13.81 -13.03
CA LYS A 120 7.85 -13.28 -12.76
C LYS A 120 8.05 -12.97 -11.28
N THR A 121 9.25 -13.22 -10.80
CA THR A 121 9.74 -12.78 -9.48
C THR A 121 11.07 -12.07 -9.68
N GLN A 122 11.25 -10.92 -9.03
CA GLN A 122 12.46 -10.13 -9.12
C GLN A 122 12.91 -9.75 -7.71
N LYS A 123 14.14 -10.12 -7.35
CA LYS A 123 14.85 -9.47 -6.24
C LYS A 123 15.22 -8.07 -6.70
N LYS A 124 15.00 -7.08 -5.84
CA LYS A 124 15.22 -5.67 -6.15
C LYS A 124 16.37 -5.13 -5.29
N ASP A 125 16.24 -3.95 -4.71
CA ASP A 125 17.29 -3.24 -3.97
C ASP A 125 16.96 -3.21 -2.46
N SER A 126 17.52 -2.25 -1.73
CA SER A 126 17.33 -2.11 -0.29
C SER A 126 16.01 -1.43 0.10
N ILE A 127 15.36 -0.71 -0.82
CA ILE A 127 14.10 0.01 -0.58
C ILE A 127 12.94 -0.87 -1.05
N LEU A 128 12.98 -1.31 -2.31
CA LEU A 128 12.05 -2.28 -2.85
C LEU A 128 12.73 -3.64 -2.79
N LEU A 129 12.27 -4.58 -1.96
CA LEU A 129 12.99 -5.83 -1.71
C LEU A 129 12.66 -6.90 -2.76
N GLU A 130 11.39 -7.01 -3.13
CA GLU A 130 10.88 -8.01 -4.06
C GLU A 130 9.74 -7.45 -4.90
N ARG A 131 9.75 -7.77 -6.19
CA ARG A 131 8.65 -7.52 -7.13
C ARG A 131 8.10 -8.83 -7.65
N LEU A 132 6.78 -8.99 -7.63
CA LEU A 132 6.06 -10.11 -8.22
C LEU A 132 5.20 -9.61 -9.37
N VAL A 133 5.11 -10.40 -10.42
CA VAL A 133 4.22 -10.14 -11.55
C VAL A 133 3.32 -11.33 -11.74
N PHE A 134 2.02 -11.09 -11.68
CA PHE A 134 0.99 -12.08 -11.93
C PHE A 134 0.23 -11.72 -13.22
N LYS A 135 -0.19 -12.75 -13.94
CA LYS A 135 -1.08 -12.64 -15.10
C LYS A 135 -2.44 -13.21 -14.71
N HIS A 136 -3.51 -12.47 -14.99
CA HIS A 136 -4.86 -13.00 -14.84
C HIS A 136 -5.09 -14.16 -15.82
N VAL A 137 -5.75 -15.23 -15.38
CA VAL A 137 -5.91 -16.48 -16.16
C VAL A 137 -6.69 -16.30 -17.47
N SER A 138 -7.68 -15.40 -17.49
CA SER A 138 -8.62 -15.25 -18.61
C SER A 138 -8.79 -13.84 -19.14
N LYS A 139 -8.11 -12.84 -18.56
CA LYS A 139 -8.31 -11.41 -18.87
C LYS A 139 -6.97 -10.78 -19.20
N ASN A 140 -6.98 -9.73 -20.03
CA ASN A 140 -5.73 -9.04 -20.37
C ASN A 140 -5.26 -8.06 -19.27
N TYR A 141 -5.10 -8.59 -18.06
CA TYR A 141 -4.61 -7.87 -16.89
C TYR A 141 -3.27 -8.41 -16.41
N TYR A 142 -2.38 -7.53 -15.96
CA TYR A 142 -1.27 -7.88 -15.08
C TYR A 142 -1.47 -7.26 -13.71
N LEU A 143 -1.07 -7.99 -12.67
CA LEU A 143 -0.91 -7.46 -11.33
C LEU A 143 0.57 -7.45 -11.02
N VAL A 144 1.12 -6.27 -10.74
CA VAL A 144 2.47 -6.10 -10.23
C VAL A 144 2.35 -5.82 -8.75
N ALA A 145 3.11 -6.52 -7.92
CA ALA A 145 3.14 -6.31 -6.49
C ALA A 145 4.57 -6.06 -6.03
N ASP A 146 4.74 -5.01 -5.23
CA ASP A 146 6.02 -4.48 -4.78
C ASP A 146 6.11 -4.50 -3.26
N ALA A 147 7.09 -5.23 -2.72
CA ALA A 147 7.36 -5.32 -1.30
C ALA A 147 8.36 -4.25 -0.87
N TYR A 148 7.86 -3.13 -0.37
CA TYR A 148 8.69 -2.07 0.18
C TYR A 148 9.19 -2.47 1.56
N ASN A 149 10.50 -2.39 1.74
CA ASN A 149 11.15 -2.55 3.03
C ASN A 149 10.46 -1.66 4.08
N GLY A 150 10.02 -2.26 5.19
CA GLY A 150 9.16 -1.59 6.16
C GLY A 150 9.77 -0.34 6.82
N LYS A 151 11.10 -0.23 6.83
CA LYS A 151 11.84 0.98 7.20
C LYS A 151 11.50 2.20 6.32
N TYR A 152 11.15 1.96 5.06
CA TYR A 152 10.91 2.97 4.04
C TYR A 152 9.42 3.15 3.74
N ILE A 153 8.57 3.05 4.77
CA ILE A 153 7.13 3.28 4.64
C ILE A 153 6.80 4.67 4.08
N LYS A 154 7.57 5.72 4.46
CA LYS A 154 7.42 7.07 3.88
C LYS A 154 7.58 7.07 2.37
N THR A 155 8.63 6.43 1.86
CA THR A 155 8.87 6.28 0.42
C THR A 155 7.75 5.48 -0.26
N CYS A 156 7.27 4.40 0.36
CA CYS A 156 6.14 3.63 -0.17
C CYS A 156 4.86 4.48 -0.30
N THR A 157 4.57 5.32 0.70
CA THR A 157 3.42 6.22 0.69
C THR A 157 3.56 7.33 -0.36
N GLU A 158 4.75 7.92 -0.49
CA GLU A 158 5.06 8.95 -1.49
C GLU A 158 4.97 8.40 -2.92
N ASP A 159 5.51 7.20 -3.17
CA ASP A 159 5.43 6.51 -4.46
C ASP A 159 3.98 6.15 -4.81
N PHE A 160 3.20 5.69 -3.83
CA PHE A 160 1.78 5.41 -4.02
C PHE A 160 1.00 6.66 -4.45
N LEU A 161 1.16 7.77 -3.74
CA LEU A 161 0.50 9.04 -4.07
C LEU A 161 0.97 9.59 -5.41
N SER A 162 2.27 9.52 -5.68
CA SER A 162 2.87 9.96 -6.95
C SER A 162 2.41 9.11 -8.13
N ALA A 163 2.19 7.81 -7.93
CA ALA A 163 1.58 6.93 -8.92
C ALA A 163 0.11 7.29 -9.17
N CYS A 164 -0.69 7.50 -8.12
CA CYS A 164 -2.08 7.96 -8.22
C CYS A 164 -2.20 9.29 -9.00
N ALA A 165 -1.28 10.21 -8.76
CA ALA A 165 -1.22 11.50 -9.43
C ALA A 165 -0.65 11.46 -10.87
N GLY A 166 -0.08 10.34 -11.30
CA GLY A 166 0.59 10.23 -12.60
C GLY A 166 1.93 10.98 -12.67
N GLN A 167 2.49 11.39 -11.53
CA GLN A 167 3.81 12.01 -11.42
C GLN A 167 4.92 10.97 -11.49
N TYR A 168 4.70 9.80 -10.88
CA TYR A 168 5.63 8.67 -10.98
C TYR A 168 5.06 7.62 -11.92
N LYS A 169 5.76 7.37 -13.02
CA LYS A 169 5.40 6.42 -14.09
C LYS A 169 6.61 5.57 -14.43
N ASP A 170 6.37 4.30 -14.72
CA ASP A 170 7.41 3.42 -15.24
C ASP A 170 6.77 2.34 -16.12
N THR A 171 7.60 1.50 -16.72
CA THR A 171 7.19 0.36 -17.54
C THR A 171 7.97 -0.88 -17.15
N LEU A 172 7.39 -2.05 -17.39
CA LEU A 172 8.03 -3.33 -17.12
C LEU A 172 7.96 -4.23 -18.35
N HIS A 173 9.08 -4.82 -18.73
CA HIS A 173 9.11 -5.78 -19.82
C HIS A 173 8.85 -7.21 -19.31
N ILE A 174 7.80 -7.82 -19.85
CA ILE A 174 7.37 -9.21 -19.60
C ILE A 174 7.32 -9.93 -20.94
N ASN A 175 8.30 -10.79 -21.18
CA ASN A 175 8.50 -11.48 -22.46
C ASN A 175 8.56 -10.50 -23.63
N LYS A 176 7.53 -10.45 -24.50
CA LYS A 176 7.45 -9.52 -25.64
C LYS A 176 6.58 -8.30 -25.35
N THR A 177 5.89 -8.26 -24.21
CA THR A 177 4.96 -7.20 -23.84
C THR A 177 5.67 -6.22 -22.91
N ARG A 178 5.58 -4.92 -23.20
CA ARG A 178 5.94 -3.87 -22.25
C ARG A 178 4.66 -3.37 -21.61
N ILE A 179 4.51 -3.56 -20.30
CA ILE A 179 3.34 -3.11 -19.54
C ILE A 179 3.64 -1.81 -18.81
N GLY A 180 2.63 -0.96 -18.61
CA GLY A 180 2.72 0.22 -17.78
C GLY A 180 2.59 -0.13 -16.29
N ILE A 181 3.41 0.46 -15.43
CA ILE A 181 3.32 0.35 -13.96
C ILE A 181 3.34 1.74 -13.31
N HIS A 182 3.10 1.79 -11.99
CA HIS A 182 2.90 3.04 -11.24
C HIS A 182 1.83 3.89 -11.92
N GLY A 183 2.07 5.17 -12.21
CA GLY A 183 1.11 6.04 -12.88
C GLY A 183 0.71 5.61 -14.30
N ASN A 184 1.36 4.61 -14.90
CA ASN A 184 0.88 4.02 -16.16
C ASN A 184 -0.15 2.88 -15.94
N ALA A 185 -0.35 2.43 -14.70
CA ALA A 185 -1.38 1.45 -14.33
C ALA A 185 -2.76 2.12 -14.15
N GLY A 186 -3.83 1.34 -14.33
CA GLY A 186 -5.21 1.82 -14.17
C GLY A 186 -5.67 1.86 -12.72
N LEU A 187 -5.17 0.92 -11.91
CA LEU A 187 -5.45 0.84 -10.48
C LEU A 187 -4.14 0.77 -9.69
N ILE A 188 -4.05 1.59 -8.63
CA ILE A 188 -2.94 1.57 -7.67
C ILE A 188 -3.48 1.15 -6.30
N ALA A 189 -2.90 0.12 -5.70
CA ALA A 189 -3.27 -0.34 -4.37
C ALA A 189 -2.15 -0.08 -3.36
N TYR A 190 -2.50 0.36 -2.16
CA TYR A 190 -1.63 0.43 -1.00
C TYR A 190 -2.09 -0.55 0.06
N ILE A 191 -1.16 -1.33 0.62
CA ILE A 191 -1.43 -2.30 1.69
C ILE A 191 -0.36 -2.22 2.77
N GLY A 192 -0.79 -2.13 4.02
CA GLY A 192 0.10 -2.24 5.19
C GLY A 192 -0.33 -1.31 6.31
N HIS A 193 0.64 -0.89 7.12
CA HIS A 193 0.42 0.17 8.11
C HIS A 193 0.08 1.49 7.41
N ASP A 194 -0.73 2.34 8.04
CA ASP A 194 -1.00 3.68 7.51
C ASP A 194 0.18 4.58 7.85
N GLY A 195 1.05 4.83 6.86
CA GLY A 195 2.24 5.67 7.06
C GLY A 195 1.91 7.10 7.50
N LEU A 196 0.74 7.64 7.12
CA LEU A 196 0.33 8.99 7.51
C LEU A 196 -0.09 9.08 8.98
N MET A 197 -0.17 7.96 9.69
CA MET A 197 -0.26 7.94 11.15
C MET A 197 1.10 8.19 11.83
N ASP A 198 2.21 7.94 11.13
CA ASP A 198 3.57 8.01 11.69
C ASP A 198 4.31 9.30 11.29
N PHE A 199 3.97 9.88 10.13
CA PHE A 199 4.65 11.05 9.59
C PHE A 199 3.70 11.99 8.84
N GLN A 200 4.18 13.22 8.64
CA GLN A 200 3.56 14.19 7.75
C GLN A 200 4.31 14.25 6.42
N LEU A 201 3.57 14.46 5.34
CA LEU A 201 4.17 14.71 4.02
C LEU A 201 4.56 16.18 3.92
N GLU A 202 5.73 16.45 3.35
CA GLU A 202 6.23 17.81 3.16
C GLU A 202 5.50 18.55 2.03
N LYS A 203 4.97 17.80 1.05
CA LYS A 203 4.31 18.35 -0.13
C LYS A 203 3.06 17.53 -0.47
N THR A 204 2.03 18.23 -0.91
CA THR A 204 0.84 17.60 -1.50
C THR A 204 1.12 17.26 -2.96
N VAL A 205 0.96 15.99 -3.30
CA VAL A 205 1.10 15.48 -4.67
C VAL A 205 -0.18 15.78 -5.45
N LYS A 206 -0.08 16.50 -6.59
CA LYS A 206 -1.22 16.87 -7.43
C LYS A 206 -1.22 16.11 -8.74
N ASN A 207 -2.42 15.82 -9.27
CA ASN A 207 -2.56 15.21 -10.58
C ASN A 207 -1.72 15.96 -11.65
N ALA A 208 -0.90 15.23 -12.40
CA ALA A 208 0.04 15.81 -13.36
C ALA A 208 -0.25 15.45 -14.81
N ASP A 209 -1.23 14.58 -15.07
CA ASP A 209 -1.49 14.07 -16.41
C ASP A 209 -2.97 13.99 -16.82
N TYR A 210 -3.84 14.61 -16.03
CA TYR A 210 -5.28 14.73 -16.25
C TYR A 210 -6.01 13.39 -16.37
N LYS A 211 -5.40 12.29 -15.89
CA LYS A 211 -6.01 10.97 -15.82
C LYS A 211 -6.45 10.68 -14.39
N THR A 212 -7.68 10.19 -14.25
CA THR A 212 -8.16 9.57 -13.02
C THR A 212 -7.72 8.12 -12.99
N ARG A 213 -7.07 7.72 -11.90
CA ARG A 213 -6.72 6.33 -11.60
C ARG A 213 -7.62 5.84 -10.48
N ASP A 214 -7.92 4.56 -10.49
CA ASP A 214 -8.57 3.93 -9.36
C ASP A 214 -7.55 3.66 -8.27
N CYS A 215 -7.98 3.72 -7.01
CA CYS A 215 -7.13 3.32 -5.90
C CYS A 215 -7.85 2.48 -4.83
N ILE A 216 -7.08 1.60 -4.21
CA ILE A 216 -7.49 0.80 -3.04
C ILE A 216 -6.47 1.02 -1.94
N ILE A 217 -6.92 1.33 -0.72
CA ILE A 217 -6.04 1.59 0.43
C ILE A 217 -6.47 0.73 1.60
N LEU A 218 -5.80 -0.41 1.78
CA LEU A 218 -6.00 -1.28 2.93
C LEU A 218 -4.96 -0.93 4.00
N ALA A 219 -5.34 0.01 4.84
CA ALA A 219 -4.60 0.43 6.03
C ALA A 219 -5.60 0.97 7.07
N CYS A 220 -5.21 1.07 8.33
CA CYS A 220 -6.08 1.57 9.41
C CYS A 220 -6.45 3.04 9.19
N LEU A 221 -7.73 3.39 9.34
CA LEU A 221 -8.23 4.78 9.26
C LEU A 221 -7.87 5.48 7.93
N SER A 222 -7.66 4.72 6.85
CA SER A 222 -7.07 5.25 5.62
C SER A 222 -7.93 6.33 4.96
N ARG A 223 -9.26 6.26 5.07
CA ARG A 223 -10.15 7.34 4.58
C ARG A 223 -9.86 8.66 5.29
N ASN A 224 -9.56 8.66 6.58
CA ASN A 224 -9.29 9.89 7.32
C ASN A 224 -7.96 10.50 6.89
N TYR A 225 -6.88 9.72 6.92
CA TYR A 225 -5.53 10.22 6.68
C TYR A 225 -5.24 10.49 5.20
N PHE A 226 -5.72 9.66 4.29
CA PHE A 226 -5.42 9.80 2.86
C PHE A 226 -6.37 10.73 2.09
N SER A 227 -7.58 11.06 2.60
CA SER A 227 -8.61 11.77 1.81
C SER A 227 -8.12 13.08 1.19
N ALA A 228 -7.40 13.92 1.94
CA ALA A 228 -6.85 15.17 1.39
C ALA A 228 -5.85 14.91 0.24
N GLN A 229 -4.98 13.91 0.39
CA GLN A 229 -3.99 13.55 -0.62
C GLN A 229 -4.66 12.95 -1.86
N ILE A 230 -5.58 12.00 -1.67
CA ILE A 230 -6.27 11.33 -2.78
C ILE A 230 -7.12 12.32 -3.59
N LYS A 231 -7.82 13.27 -2.95
CA LYS A 231 -8.50 14.37 -3.65
C LYS A 231 -7.53 15.17 -4.52
N ALA A 232 -6.36 15.51 -3.99
CA ALA A 232 -5.34 16.26 -4.75
C ALA A 232 -4.78 15.47 -5.94
N THR A 233 -4.68 14.14 -5.85
CA THR A 233 -4.29 13.28 -6.98
C THR A 233 -5.38 13.08 -8.02
N GLN A 234 -6.64 13.45 -7.72
CA GLN A 234 -7.84 13.15 -8.53
C GLN A 234 -8.07 11.65 -8.79
N ALA A 235 -7.55 10.79 -7.92
CA ALA A 235 -7.81 9.35 -7.98
C ALA A 235 -9.20 9.02 -7.40
N ASN A 236 -9.78 7.93 -7.90
CA ASN A 236 -11.07 7.40 -7.46
C ASN A 236 -10.87 6.30 -6.39
N PRO A 237 -11.22 6.54 -5.12
CA PRO A 237 -11.04 5.53 -4.07
C PRO A 237 -12.15 4.46 -4.14
N LEU A 238 -11.80 3.28 -4.64
CA LEU A 238 -12.71 2.13 -4.74
C LEU A 238 -12.92 1.43 -3.39
N VAL A 239 -11.87 1.34 -2.58
CA VAL A 239 -11.91 0.72 -1.25
C VAL A 239 -10.91 1.38 -0.33
N TRP A 240 -11.37 1.85 0.81
CA TRP A 240 -10.54 2.32 1.92
C TRP A 240 -11.30 2.18 3.25
N THR A 241 -10.64 2.44 4.38
CA THR A 241 -11.19 2.13 5.70
C THR A 241 -11.59 3.35 6.51
N THR A 242 -12.66 3.19 7.29
CA THR A 242 -13.14 4.18 8.27
C THR A 242 -12.60 3.95 9.68
N GLY A 243 -11.89 2.83 9.91
CA GLY A 243 -11.49 2.36 11.24
C GLY A 243 -10.23 1.51 11.20
N LEU A 244 -9.86 0.94 12.35
CA LEU A 244 -8.75 -0.02 12.43
C LEU A 244 -9.12 -1.30 11.66
N MET A 245 -8.17 -1.86 10.92
CA MET A 245 -8.37 -3.06 10.12
C MET A 245 -7.16 -4.00 10.18
N CYS A 246 -7.35 -5.26 9.76
CA CYS A 246 -6.25 -6.17 9.43
C CYS A 246 -5.97 -6.13 7.91
N PRO A 247 -4.89 -5.47 7.43
CA PRO A 247 -4.65 -5.24 6.00
C PRO A 247 -4.00 -6.46 5.35
N GLU A 248 -4.84 -7.44 4.99
CA GLU A 248 -4.42 -8.72 4.40
C GLU A 248 -4.96 -8.92 2.98
N ALA A 249 -4.34 -9.82 2.23
CA ALA A 249 -4.50 -9.95 0.79
C ALA A 249 -5.89 -10.42 0.34
N TYR A 250 -6.65 -11.13 1.17
CA TYR A 250 -7.98 -11.64 0.79
C TYR A 250 -8.96 -10.51 0.48
N THR A 251 -8.86 -9.37 1.17
CA THR A 251 -9.73 -8.21 0.92
C THR A 251 -9.40 -7.57 -0.42
N LEU A 252 -8.10 -7.43 -0.74
CA LEU A 252 -7.67 -6.95 -2.04
C LEU A 252 -8.09 -7.92 -3.14
N HIS A 253 -7.81 -9.21 -2.96
CA HIS A 253 -8.08 -10.25 -3.96
C HIS A 253 -9.51 -10.17 -4.48
N ASP A 254 -10.50 -10.21 -3.58
CA ASP A 254 -11.91 -10.23 -3.99
C ASP A 254 -12.38 -8.87 -4.52
N ALA A 255 -11.81 -7.75 -4.03
CA ALA A 255 -12.04 -6.43 -4.65
C ALA A 255 -11.53 -6.42 -6.11
N LEU A 256 -10.35 -7.00 -6.36
CA LEU A 256 -9.79 -7.07 -7.71
C LEU A 256 -10.57 -8.02 -8.63
N THR A 257 -11.22 -9.07 -8.11
CA THR A 257 -12.19 -9.87 -8.87
C THR A 257 -13.31 -8.97 -9.43
N GLY A 258 -13.86 -8.08 -8.61
CA GLY A 258 -14.88 -7.12 -9.07
C GLY A 258 -14.32 -6.12 -10.09
N TYR A 259 -13.14 -5.57 -9.80
CA TYR A 259 -12.47 -4.60 -10.66
C TYR A 259 -12.19 -5.16 -12.07
N VAL A 260 -11.63 -6.36 -12.15
CA VAL A 260 -11.29 -7.03 -13.43
C VAL A 260 -12.56 -7.37 -14.24
N ASN A 261 -13.70 -7.53 -13.57
CA ASN A 261 -15.00 -7.74 -14.20
C ASN A 261 -15.76 -6.44 -14.53
N ASN A 262 -15.16 -5.27 -14.29
CA ASN A 262 -15.76 -3.94 -14.47
C ASN A 262 -17.10 -3.79 -13.72
N GLU A 263 -17.16 -4.29 -12.50
CA GLU A 263 -18.29 -4.05 -11.61
C GLU A 263 -18.31 -2.59 -11.11
N SER A 264 -19.44 -2.15 -10.53
CA SER A 264 -19.52 -0.81 -9.93
C SER A 264 -18.65 -0.69 -8.69
N ASP A 265 -18.29 0.54 -8.32
CA ASP A 265 -17.50 0.86 -7.15
C ASP A 265 -18.11 0.26 -5.86
N GLU A 266 -19.44 0.31 -5.71
CA GLU A 266 -20.15 -0.29 -4.58
C GLU A 266 -20.07 -1.82 -4.57
N ALA A 267 -20.11 -2.45 -5.75
CA ALA A 267 -19.99 -3.90 -5.88
C ALA A 267 -18.55 -4.36 -5.56
N ILE A 268 -17.54 -3.63 -6.04
CA ILE A 268 -16.12 -3.85 -5.71
C ILE A 268 -15.91 -3.74 -4.19
N CYS A 269 -16.41 -2.66 -3.58
CA CYS A 269 -16.33 -2.48 -2.13
C CYS A 269 -17.11 -3.55 -1.36
N SER A 270 -18.24 -4.01 -1.90
CA SER A 270 -19.03 -5.10 -1.30
C SER A 270 -18.26 -6.42 -1.30
N ARG A 271 -17.56 -6.76 -2.38
CA ARG A 271 -16.68 -7.94 -2.42
C ARG A 271 -15.58 -7.87 -1.37
N ALA A 272 -14.93 -6.71 -1.26
CA ALA A 272 -13.92 -6.46 -0.23
C ALA A 272 -14.47 -6.68 1.18
N ALA A 273 -15.67 -6.15 1.46
CA ALA A 273 -16.33 -6.27 2.76
C ALA A 273 -16.75 -7.72 3.08
N LEU A 274 -17.27 -8.47 2.10
CA LEU A 274 -17.64 -9.87 2.28
C LEU A 274 -16.41 -10.74 2.55
N ALA A 275 -15.33 -10.55 1.81
CA ALA A 275 -14.06 -11.23 2.06
C ALA A 275 -13.52 -10.89 3.46
N TYR A 276 -13.54 -9.62 3.85
CA TYR A 276 -13.11 -9.20 5.18
C TYR A 276 -13.94 -9.86 6.29
N ALA A 277 -15.26 -9.84 6.17
CA ALA A 277 -16.16 -10.47 7.14
C ALA A 277 -15.88 -11.96 7.31
N ALA A 278 -15.67 -12.68 6.19
CA ALA A 278 -15.40 -14.12 6.21
C ALA A 278 -14.08 -14.46 6.92
N TYR A 279 -12.98 -13.76 6.60
CA TYR A 279 -11.66 -14.05 7.15
C TYR A 279 -11.48 -13.55 8.59
N GLN A 280 -12.00 -12.35 8.88
CA GLN A 280 -11.91 -11.74 10.23
C GLN A 280 -13.05 -12.20 11.16
N LYS A 281 -13.97 -13.03 10.66
CA LYS A 281 -15.09 -13.61 11.42
C LYS A 281 -15.95 -12.54 12.10
N CYS A 282 -16.14 -11.41 11.43
CA CYS A 282 -17.03 -10.35 11.89
C CYS A 282 -18.32 -10.33 11.07
N SER A 283 -19.34 -9.60 11.53
CA SER A 283 -20.58 -9.46 10.75
C SER A 283 -20.33 -8.69 9.46
N GLU A 284 -21.02 -9.05 8.38
CA GLU A 284 -21.02 -8.29 7.12
C GLU A 284 -21.37 -6.82 7.36
N LYS A 285 -22.34 -6.54 8.24
CA LYS A 285 -22.71 -5.17 8.64
C LYS A 285 -21.53 -4.39 9.21
N ALA A 286 -20.68 -5.02 10.03
CA ALA A 286 -19.49 -4.38 10.57
C ALA A 286 -18.44 -4.16 9.47
N ALA A 287 -18.20 -5.15 8.61
CA ALA A 287 -17.25 -5.03 7.50
C ALA A 287 -17.66 -3.92 6.51
N ARG A 288 -18.95 -3.78 6.19
CA ARG A 288 -19.48 -2.71 5.32
C ARG A 288 -19.44 -1.31 5.95
N LYS A 289 -19.40 -1.22 7.27
CA LYS A 289 -19.14 0.06 7.95
C LYS A 289 -17.66 0.42 7.91
N LEU A 290 -16.79 -0.59 7.97
CA LEU A 290 -15.35 -0.44 7.95
C LEU A 290 -14.83 -0.09 6.55
N LEU A 291 -15.23 -0.86 5.53
CA LEU A 291 -14.79 -0.74 4.14
C LEU A 291 -15.82 0.04 3.35
N VAL A 292 -15.40 1.15 2.76
CA VAL A 292 -16.26 2.07 2.00
C VAL A 292 -15.60 2.47 0.68
N THR A 293 -16.38 3.06 -0.22
CA THR A 293 -15.94 3.62 -1.51
C THR A 293 -16.35 5.09 -1.60
N GLY A 294 -15.67 5.87 -2.46
CA GLY A 294 -15.96 7.28 -2.68
C GLY A 294 -15.61 8.18 -1.49
N PHE A 295 -15.79 9.50 -1.67
CA PHE A 295 -15.39 10.55 -0.73
C PHE A 295 -16.38 10.83 0.40
#